data_AF-A0A353R600-F1
#
_entry.id   AF-A0A353R600-F1
#
_cell.length_a   1.000
_cell.length_b   1.000
_cell.length_c   1.000
_cell.angle_alpha   90.00
_cell.angle_beta   90.00
_cell.angle_gamma   90.00
#
_symmetry.space_group_name_H-M   'P 1'
#
loop_
_entity.id
_entity.type
_entity.pdbx_description
1 polymer ?
#
loop_
_entity_poly.entity_id
_entity_poly.type
_entity_poly.pdbx_seq_one_letter_code
_entity_poly.pdbx_strand_id
1 'polypeptide(L)'
;MKQSVKFILTGLLLLFQVSLFGQTVVDLRLNELLITNTEDYQDDFGVHSSWFEVFNIGYGTVDIGGCYLSNDPNDLKKYPIPRGDVLTQIKPRQHILFWADNKP
;
A
#
# COMPACT_ATOMS: atom_id res chain seq x y z
N MET A 1 -8.41 -49.35 6.38
CA MET A 1 -8.61 -48.30 7.42
C MET A 1 -7.51 -47.22 7.41
N LYS A 2 -6.21 -47.56 7.41
CA LYS A 2 -5.14 -46.53 7.47
C LYS A 2 -5.01 -45.65 6.20
N GLN A 3 -5.25 -46.22 5.01
CA GLN A 3 -5.20 -45.45 3.75
C GLN A 3 -6.39 -44.51 3.59
N SER A 4 -7.59 -44.93 3.98
CA SER A 4 -8.79 -44.09 3.92
C SER A 4 -8.70 -42.88 4.85
N VAL A 5 -8.08 -43.02 6.03
CA VAL A 5 -7.82 -41.89 6.93
C VAL A 5 -6.83 -40.88 6.31
N LYS A 6 -5.81 -41.36 5.57
CA LYS A 6 -4.89 -40.46 4.85
C LYS A 6 -5.61 -39.65 3.77
N PHE A 7 -6.46 -40.27 2.96
CA PHE A 7 -7.22 -39.55 1.94
C PHE A 7 -8.20 -38.54 2.53
N ILE A 8 -8.82 -38.87 3.67
CA ILE A 8 -9.69 -37.94 4.40
C ILE A 8 -8.88 -36.76 4.95
N LEU A 9 -7.71 -37.00 5.55
CA LEU A 9 -6.82 -35.93 6.04
C LEU A 9 -6.33 -35.01 4.91
N THR A 10 -5.92 -35.59 3.77
CA THR A 10 -5.45 -34.81 2.62
C THR A 10 -6.60 -34.01 2.00
N GLY A 11 -7.81 -34.58 1.92
CA GLY A 11 -9.01 -33.88 1.46
C GLY A 11 -9.41 -32.73 2.38
N LEU A 12 -9.30 -32.91 3.71
CA LEU A 12 -9.56 -31.84 4.68
C LEU A 12 -8.53 -30.70 4.59
N LEU A 13 -7.25 -31.01 4.33
CA LEU A 13 -6.21 -29.99 4.18
C LEU A 13 -6.43 -29.10 2.94
N LEU A 14 -6.95 -29.70 1.85
CA LEU A 14 -7.26 -28.98 0.61
C LEU A 14 -8.50 -28.08 0.74
N LEU A 15 -9.40 -28.37 1.69
CA LEU A 15 -10.57 -27.55 2.01
C LEU A 15 -10.25 -26.40 2.98
N PHE A 16 -9.12 -26.47 3.68
CA PHE A 16 -8.59 -25.40 4.54
C PHE A 16 -7.66 -24.46 3.75
N GLN A 17 -8.14 -23.93 2.62
CA GLN A 17 -7.52 -22.76 2.00
C GLN A 17 -7.91 -21.53 2.84
N VAL A 18 -7.23 -21.31 3.96
CA VAL A 18 -7.35 -20.05 4.70
C VAL A 18 -6.79 -18.96 3.80
N SER A 19 -7.67 -18.17 3.21
CA SER A 19 -7.25 -16.97 2.51
C SER A 19 -6.72 -15.97 3.54
N LEU A 20 -5.39 -15.89 3.65
CA LEU A 20 -4.70 -14.89 4.47
C LEU A 20 -4.78 -13.53 3.76
N PHE A 21 -5.98 -12.95 3.67
CA PHE A 21 -6.13 -11.54 3.32
C PHE A 21 -5.91 -10.69 4.57
N GLY A 22 -4.67 -10.69 5.07
CA GLY A 22 -4.20 -9.73 6.06
C GLY A 22 -3.90 -8.39 5.37
N GLN A 23 -4.92 -7.73 4.82
CA GLN A 23 -4.78 -6.34 4.41
C GLN A 23 -4.74 -5.49 5.68
N THR A 24 -3.57 -4.97 6.03
CA THR A 24 -3.47 -4.06 7.16
C THR A 24 -2.76 -2.79 6.73
N VAL A 25 -3.45 -1.65 6.86
CA VAL A 25 -2.83 -0.32 6.74
C VAL A 25 -1.76 -0.09 7.81
N VAL A 26 -1.71 -0.91 8.87
CA VAL A 26 -0.66 -0.83 9.89
C VAL A 26 0.71 -1.30 9.39
N ASP A 27 0.80 -1.87 8.19
CA ASP A 27 2.06 -2.21 7.51
C ASP A 27 2.62 -1.06 6.67
N LEU A 28 1.94 0.08 6.58
CA LEU A 28 2.44 1.23 5.83
C LEU A 28 3.36 2.09 6.69
N ARG A 29 4.48 2.53 6.12
CA ARG A 29 5.43 3.44 6.74
C ARG A 29 5.72 4.58 5.78
N LEU A 30 5.89 5.79 6.31
CA LEU A 30 6.63 6.81 5.59
C LEU A 30 8.09 6.36 5.52
N ASN A 31 8.63 6.22 4.30
CA ASN A 31 9.97 5.71 4.08
C ASN A 31 10.96 6.84 3.79
N GLU A 32 10.59 7.73 2.86
CA GLU A 32 11.43 8.83 2.40
C GLU A 32 10.63 10.13 2.27
N LEU A 33 11.33 11.26 2.38
CA LEU A 33 10.77 12.60 2.26
C LEU A 33 11.83 13.53 1.70
N LEU A 34 11.52 14.20 0.58
CA LEU A 34 12.33 15.25 -0.01
C LEU A 34 11.52 16.54 -0.10
N ILE A 35 11.91 17.54 0.68
CA ILE A 35 11.22 18.84 0.73
C ILE A 35 11.71 19.78 -0.37
N THR A 36 13.03 19.87 -0.56
CA THR A 36 13.63 20.71 -1.59
C THR A 36 14.23 19.81 -2.64
N ASN A 37 13.52 19.65 -3.74
CA ASN A 37 13.95 18.84 -4.86
C ASN A 37 14.59 19.74 -5.94
N THR A 38 15.88 19.56 -6.19
CA THR A 38 16.61 20.31 -7.22
C THR A 38 17.10 19.44 -8.37
N GLU A 39 17.25 18.13 -8.15
CA GLU A 39 17.94 17.22 -9.08
C GLU A 39 17.35 15.79 -9.12
N ASP A 40 16.39 15.45 -8.25
CA ASP A 40 15.85 14.10 -8.13
C ASP A 40 14.66 13.88 -9.09
N TYR A 41 13.68 13.05 -8.74
CA TYR A 41 12.49 12.81 -9.55
C TYR A 41 11.79 14.08 -10.03
N GLN A 42 11.28 14.03 -11.26
CA GLN A 42 10.41 15.05 -11.84
C GLN A 42 9.02 14.43 -12.05
N ASP A 43 7.98 15.27 -11.97
CA ASP A 43 6.65 14.86 -12.41
C ASP A 43 6.55 14.78 -13.95
N ASP A 44 5.37 14.39 -14.45
CA ASP A 44 5.11 14.24 -15.88
C ASP A 44 5.23 15.57 -16.68
N PHE A 45 5.35 16.71 -16.00
CA PHE A 45 5.53 18.03 -16.58
C PHE A 45 6.98 18.54 -16.48
N GLY A 46 7.90 17.72 -15.94
CA GLY A 46 9.31 18.07 -15.77
C GLY A 46 9.58 18.96 -14.55
N VAL A 47 8.65 19.03 -13.59
CA VAL A 47 8.79 19.87 -12.38
C VAL A 47 9.40 19.06 -11.25
N HIS A 48 10.45 19.59 -10.63
CA HIS A 48 11.01 19.07 -9.39
C HIS A 48 10.19 19.55 -8.19
N SER A 49 9.11 18.84 -7.90
CA SER A 49 8.29 19.06 -6.71
C SER A 49 8.84 18.32 -5.50
N SER A 50 8.48 18.79 -4.29
CA SER A 50 8.64 18.00 -3.08
C SER A 50 7.85 16.70 -3.18
N TRP A 51 8.35 15.63 -2.57
CA TRP A 51 7.69 14.34 -2.59
C TRP A 51 7.96 13.56 -1.31
N PHE A 52 7.11 12.58 -1.04
CA PHE A 52 7.33 11.59 0.01
C PHE A 52 6.94 10.20 -0.46
N GLU A 53 7.51 9.19 0.18
CA GLU A 53 7.29 7.79 -0.15
C GLU A 53 6.55 7.08 0.97
N VAL A 54 5.57 6.26 0.59
CA VAL A 54 4.91 5.29 1.48
C VAL A 54 5.34 3.89 1.07
N PHE A 55 5.96 3.17 2.00
CA PHE A 55 6.41 1.79 1.81
C PHE A 55 5.53 0.80 2.57
N ASN A 56 5.21 -0.31 1.93
CA ASN A 56 4.52 -1.45 2.54
C ASN A 56 5.55 -2.45 3.08
N ILE A 57 5.74 -2.49 4.40
CA ILE A 57 6.66 -3.43 5.05
C ILE A 57 6.13 -4.87 5.09
N GLY A 58 4.82 -5.04 4.86
CA GLY A 58 4.11 -6.30 4.93
C GLY A 58 4.34 -7.22 3.74
N TYR A 59 3.81 -8.43 3.87
CA TYR A 59 3.87 -9.48 2.84
C TYR A 59 2.58 -9.61 2.02
N GLY A 60 1.56 -8.81 2.33
CA GLY A 60 0.31 -8.70 1.56
C GLY A 60 0.25 -7.39 0.77
N THR A 61 -0.60 -7.33 -0.26
CA THR A 61 -0.89 -6.08 -0.98
C THR A 61 -1.83 -5.22 -0.13
N VAL A 62 -1.48 -3.96 0.08
CA VAL A 62 -2.33 -2.99 0.81
C VAL A 62 -2.97 -2.04 -0.19
N ASP A 63 -4.30 -2.00 -0.21
CA ASP A 63 -5.03 -0.99 -0.98
C ASP A 63 -5.25 0.26 -0.13
N ILE A 64 -4.67 1.39 -0.55
CA ILE A 64 -4.80 2.69 0.11
C ILE A 64 -5.96 3.54 -0.43
N GLY A 65 -6.75 3.00 -1.36
CA GLY A 65 -7.90 3.69 -1.93
C GLY A 65 -8.90 4.10 -0.83
N GLY A 66 -9.25 5.39 -0.80
CA GLY A 66 -10.13 5.97 0.22
C GLY A 66 -9.45 6.30 1.56
N CYS A 67 -8.14 6.11 1.69
CA CYS A 67 -7.34 6.75 2.74
C CYS A 67 -7.22 8.25 2.49
N TYR A 68 -6.69 8.98 3.47
CA TYR A 68 -6.45 10.41 3.38
C TYR A 68 -5.00 10.73 3.70
N LEU A 69 -4.46 11.75 3.04
CA LEU A 69 -3.18 12.35 3.36
C LEU A 69 -3.42 13.72 4.00
N SER A 70 -2.66 14.02 5.05
CA SER A 70 -2.67 15.32 5.68
C SER A 70 -1.35 15.61 6.39
N ASN A 71 -0.94 16.88 6.32
CA ASN A 71 0.14 17.46 7.12
C ASN A 71 -0.39 18.32 8.28
N ASP A 72 -1.70 18.32 8.52
CA ASP A 72 -2.36 19.17 9.50
C ASP A 72 -3.07 18.31 10.55
N PRO A 73 -2.62 18.35 11.81
CA PRO A 73 -3.20 17.52 12.87
C PRO A 73 -4.66 17.89 13.18
N ASN A 74 -5.12 19.07 12.77
CA ASN A 74 -6.51 19.52 12.98
C ASN A 74 -7.43 19.18 11.81
N ASP A 75 -6.87 18.80 10.65
CA ASP A 75 -7.63 18.38 9.47
C ASP A 75 -6.99 17.14 8.86
N LEU A 76 -7.38 15.97 9.35
CA LEU A 76 -6.84 14.69 8.89
C LEU A 76 -7.37 14.24 7.51
N LYS A 77 -8.25 15.02 6.85
CA LYS A 77 -8.92 14.64 5.60
C LYS A 77 -8.62 15.57 4.42
N LYS A 78 -7.51 16.32 4.49
CA LYS A 78 -7.11 17.29 3.45
C LYS A 78 -7.10 16.75 2.03
N TYR A 79 -6.49 15.59 1.82
CA TYR A 79 -6.37 14.99 0.50
C TYR A 79 -6.94 13.56 0.47
N PRO A 80 -8.08 13.32 -0.21
CA PRO A 80 -8.63 11.97 -0.37
C PRO A 80 -7.92 11.21 -1.48
N ILE A 81 -7.46 9.98 -1.20
CA ILE A 81 -6.92 9.09 -2.21
C ILE A 81 -8.10 8.44 -2.97
N PRO A 82 -8.16 8.54 -4.32
CA PRO A 82 -9.22 7.93 -5.12
C PRO A 82 -9.34 6.42 -4.89
N ARG A 83 -10.52 5.84 -5.14
CA ARG A 83 -10.74 4.40 -5.04
C ARG A 83 -10.74 3.76 -6.43
N GLY A 84 -10.32 2.50 -6.49
CA GLY A 84 -10.49 1.66 -7.66
C GLY A 84 -9.41 1.81 -8.74
N ASP A 85 -8.30 2.50 -8.42
CA ASP A 85 -7.13 2.58 -9.28
C ASP A 85 -6.14 1.45 -8.93
N VAL A 86 -5.46 0.88 -9.93
CA VAL A 86 -4.40 -0.10 -9.71
C VAL A 86 -3.21 0.49 -8.94
N LEU A 87 -2.97 1.80 -9.07
CA LEU A 87 -1.90 2.51 -8.37
C LEU A 87 -2.15 2.61 -6.87
N THR A 88 -3.38 2.47 -6.37
CA THR A 88 -3.64 2.46 -4.92
C THR A 88 -3.30 1.12 -4.28
N GLN A 89 -2.89 0.11 -5.05
CA GLN A 89 -2.52 -1.21 -4.54
C GLN A 89 -1.01 -1.32 -4.36
N ILE A 90 -0.52 -1.00 -3.16
CA ILE A 90 0.90 -1.14 -2.81
C ILE A 90 1.20 -2.62 -2.56
N LYS A 91 1.88 -3.24 -3.52
CA LYS A 91 2.30 -4.64 -3.46
C LYS A 91 3.24 -4.93 -2.26
N PRO A 92 3.43 -6.20 -1.88
CA PRO A 92 4.33 -6.56 -0.79
C PRO A 92 5.73 -6.01 -1.01
N ARG A 93 6.32 -5.38 0.01
CA ARG A 93 7.72 -4.89 -0.05
C ARG A 93 7.94 -3.87 -1.18
N GLN A 94 6.92 -3.13 -1.57
CA GLN A 94 6.97 -2.06 -2.58
C GLN A 94 6.55 -0.73 -1.95
N HIS A 95 6.78 0.35 -2.69
CA HIS A 95 6.40 1.70 -2.31
C HIS A 95 5.52 2.38 -3.36
N ILE A 96 4.98 3.53 -2.97
CA ILE A 96 4.40 4.53 -3.84
C ILE A 96 4.93 5.92 -3.46
N LEU A 97 5.18 6.74 -4.46
CA LEU A 97 5.58 8.14 -4.31
C LEU A 97 4.37 9.05 -4.45
N PHE A 98 4.29 10.07 -3.59
CA PHE A 98 3.32 11.15 -3.68
C PHE A 98 4.04 12.49 -3.87
N TRP A 99 3.57 13.27 -4.83
CA TRP A 99 3.94 14.67 -4.95
C TRP A 99 3.28 15.48 -3.84
N ALA A 100 4.07 16.26 -3.12
CA ALA A 100 3.63 17.14 -2.04
C ALA A 100 3.54 18.60 -2.52
N ASP A 101 3.03 18.81 -3.73
CA ASP A 101 3.00 20.11 -4.42
C ASP A 101 1.70 20.89 -4.21
N ASN A 102 0.79 20.34 -3.38
CA ASN A 102 -0.53 20.89 -3.08
C ASN A 102 -1.47 20.95 -4.30
N LYS A 103 -1.26 20.07 -5.29
CA LYS A 103 -2.16 19.85 -6.43
C LYS A 103 -2.74 18.43 -6.41
N PRO A 104 -3.99 18.25 -6.90
CA PRO A 104 -4.60 16.93 -7.07
C PRO A 104 -4.17 16.21 -8.34
#